data_AF-A0A920I137-F1
#
_entry.id   AF-A0A920I137-F1
#
_cell.length_a   1.000
_cell.length_b   1.000
_cell.length_c   1.000
_cell.angle_alpha   90.00
_cell.angle_beta   90.00
_cell.angle_gamma   90.00
#
_symmetry.space_group_name_H-M   'P 1'
#
loop_
_entity.id
_entity.type
_entity.pdbx_description
1 polymer ?
#
loop_
_entity_poly.entity_id
_entity_poly.type
_entity_poly.pdbx_seq_one_letter_code
_entity_poly.pdbx_strand_id
1 'polypeptide(L)'
;MKHQPRTSLSAFSARVFALGAAGLALASCAGTPDYIACPEVSAPREGTQAYMRMDETREIFDVRMNGVNGLCEAADGGGTEMTVSVGLKLKRAAEGDLVAGVAQVDMIGIVVDADNNVVETKPIKYVTGFRKGQRLHYPVAEYKITVAEGNRLVLSLLPSLY
;
A
#
# COMPACT_ATOMS: atom_id res chain seq x y z
N MET A 1 40.84 -19.63 79.14
CA MET A 1 41.22 -20.80 78.31
C MET A 1 39.98 -21.63 78.01
N LYS A 2 39.47 -21.60 76.77
CA LYS A 2 39.02 -22.78 76.00
C LYS A 2 38.39 -22.33 74.66
N HIS A 3 39.13 -22.69 73.62
CA HIS A 3 38.79 -22.96 72.23
C HIS A 3 37.59 -22.28 71.54
N GLN A 4 37.98 -21.47 70.56
CA GLN A 4 37.35 -21.31 69.25
C GLN A 4 37.11 -22.67 68.57
N PRO A 5 36.10 -22.78 67.70
CA PRO A 5 36.42 -23.14 66.33
C PRO A 5 35.81 -22.16 65.33
N ARG A 6 36.68 -21.75 64.40
CA ARG A 6 36.36 -21.08 63.13
C ARG A 6 35.69 -22.09 62.21
N THR A 7 34.59 -21.70 61.59
CA THR A 7 34.16 -22.29 60.31
C THR A 7 33.43 -21.24 59.47
N SER A 8 34.18 -20.66 58.53
CA SER A 8 33.77 -20.42 57.14
C SER A 8 32.40 -19.77 56.89
N LEU A 9 32.35 -18.42 56.88
CA LEU A 9 31.47 -17.70 55.95
C LEU A 9 32.14 -17.70 54.57
N SER A 10 31.95 -18.80 53.85
CA SER A 10 32.22 -18.90 52.41
C SER A 10 30.89 -19.00 51.70
N ALA A 11 30.80 -18.29 50.58
CA ALA A 11 29.81 -18.47 49.52
C ALA A 11 28.38 -17.96 49.76
N PHE A 12 28.21 -16.65 49.97
CA PHE A 12 27.00 -15.95 49.53
C PHE A 12 27.32 -14.55 49.01
N SER A 13 28.30 -14.44 48.12
CA SER A 13 28.58 -13.20 47.39
C SER A 13 29.29 -13.53 46.08
N ALA A 14 28.51 -13.96 45.10
CA ALA A 14 28.82 -13.87 43.67
C ALA A 14 27.85 -14.78 42.92
N ARG A 15 26.63 -14.29 42.60
CA ARG A 15 25.79 -14.85 41.50
C ARG A 15 24.48 -14.09 41.20
N VAL A 16 24.32 -12.86 41.67
CA VAL A 16 23.14 -12.04 41.30
C VAL A 16 23.47 -10.95 40.25
N PHE A 17 24.75 -10.76 39.91
CA PHE A 17 25.20 -9.68 39.02
C PHE A 17 25.43 -10.08 37.55
N ALA A 18 24.73 -11.09 37.01
CA ALA A 18 24.98 -11.54 35.64
C ALA A 18 23.73 -11.83 34.79
N LEU A 19 22.54 -11.34 35.18
CA LEU A 19 21.32 -11.52 34.36
C LEU A 19 20.48 -10.23 34.20
N GLY A 20 21.09 -9.05 34.41
CA GLY A 20 20.36 -7.77 34.37
C GLY A 20 20.72 -6.80 33.24
N ALA A 21 21.67 -7.12 32.37
CA ALA A 21 22.30 -6.09 31.51
C ALA A 21 22.17 -6.30 29.99
N ALA A 22 21.40 -7.29 29.52
CA ALA A 22 21.24 -7.58 28.08
C ALA A 22 19.84 -7.31 27.52
N GLY A 23 18.98 -6.58 28.25
CA GLY A 23 17.56 -6.42 27.89
C GLY A 23 17.13 -5.05 27.38
N LEU A 24 18.00 -4.03 27.36
CA LEU A 24 17.56 -2.62 27.19
C LEU A 24 18.08 -1.90 25.93
N ALA A 25 18.73 -2.60 24.99
CA ALA A 25 19.36 -1.96 23.83
C ALA A 25 18.70 -2.30 22.47
N LEU A 26 17.38 -2.56 22.46
CA LEU A 26 16.59 -2.68 21.23
C LEU A 26 15.41 -1.70 21.23
N ALA A 27 15.58 -0.52 21.82
CA ALA A 27 14.73 0.61 21.47
C ALA A 27 15.13 1.04 20.05
N SER A 28 14.53 0.40 19.04
CA SER A 28 14.65 0.83 17.67
C SER A 28 14.16 2.28 17.60
N CYS A 29 15.02 3.19 17.17
CA CYS A 29 14.62 4.50 16.70
C CYS A 29 13.80 4.29 15.41
N ALA A 30 12.53 3.91 15.54
CA ALA A 30 11.59 4.10 14.46
C ALA A 30 11.38 5.62 14.36
N GLY A 31 12.16 6.27 13.49
CA GLY A 31 11.99 7.68 13.18
C GLY A 31 10.55 7.91 12.71
N THR A 32 9.96 9.04 13.09
CA THR A 32 8.66 9.45 12.56
C THR A 32 8.79 9.64 11.05
N PRO A 33 7.88 9.10 10.23
CA PRO A 33 7.92 9.31 8.79
C PRO A 33 7.83 10.81 8.49
N ASP A 34 8.75 11.29 7.66
CA ASP A 34 8.78 12.68 7.20
C ASP A 34 7.96 12.79 5.91
N TYR A 35 6.74 13.31 6.04
CA TYR A 35 5.83 13.43 4.92
C TYR A 35 6.10 14.70 4.13
N ILE A 36 6.28 14.53 2.82
CA ILE A 36 6.53 15.62 1.88
C ILE A 36 5.35 15.82 0.92
N ALA A 37 5.37 16.92 0.17
CA ALA A 37 4.38 17.14 -0.88
C ALA A 37 4.54 16.08 -1.98
N CYS A 38 3.40 15.50 -2.38
CA CYS A 38 3.37 14.57 -3.50
C CYS A 38 3.60 15.29 -4.83
N PRO A 39 4.34 14.67 -5.77
CA PRO A 39 4.30 15.03 -7.17
C PRO A 39 2.87 15.07 -7.72
N GLU A 40 2.66 15.82 -8.80
CA GLU A 40 1.34 15.92 -9.44
C GLU A 40 0.84 14.53 -9.85
N VAL A 41 -0.42 14.26 -9.52
CA VAL A 41 -1.14 13.07 -9.99
C VAL A 41 -2.31 13.53 -10.85
N SER A 42 -2.40 12.99 -12.05
CA SER A 42 -3.46 13.32 -13.00
C SER A 42 -4.04 12.06 -13.64
N ALA A 43 -5.21 12.18 -14.26
CA ALA A 43 -5.79 11.13 -15.09
C ALA A 43 -6.46 11.78 -16.31
N PRO A 44 -6.18 11.30 -17.54
CA PRO A 44 -6.88 11.78 -18.72
C PRO A 44 -8.35 11.39 -18.62
N ARG A 45 -9.25 12.25 -19.14
CA ARG A 45 -10.69 12.06 -19.02
C ARG A 45 -11.13 10.68 -19.52
N GLU A 46 -10.57 10.25 -20.64
CA GLU A 46 -10.81 8.96 -21.29
C GLU A 46 -10.32 7.78 -20.44
N GLY A 47 -9.33 8.00 -19.57
CA GLY A 47 -8.78 6.99 -18.66
C GLY A 47 -9.47 6.93 -17.29
N THR A 48 -10.41 7.82 -16.98
CA THR A 48 -11.09 7.84 -15.66
C THR A 48 -12.27 6.88 -15.55
N GLN A 49 -12.69 6.26 -16.66
CA GLN A 49 -13.80 5.31 -16.71
C GLN A 49 -13.50 4.18 -17.70
N ALA A 50 -13.81 2.95 -17.32
CA ALA A 50 -13.66 1.78 -18.18
C ALA A 50 -14.72 0.72 -17.89
N TYR A 51 -15.03 -0.09 -18.90
CA TYR A 51 -15.81 -1.31 -18.73
C TYR A 51 -14.89 -2.52 -18.64
N MET A 52 -15.21 -3.42 -17.73
CA MET A 52 -14.44 -4.63 -17.43
C MET A 52 -15.39 -5.80 -17.26
N ARG A 53 -14.83 -7.02 -17.27
CA ARG A 53 -15.58 -8.27 -17.13
C ARG A 53 -15.09 -9.04 -15.91
N MET A 54 -16.02 -9.54 -15.08
CA MET A 54 -15.70 -10.42 -13.96
C MET A 54 -15.14 -11.75 -14.48
N ASP A 55 -14.23 -12.34 -13.71
CA ASP A 55 -13.50 -13.53 -14.14
C ASP A 55 -14.43 -14.73 -14.30
N GLU A 56 -15.15 -15.10 -13.24
CA GLU A 56 -15.98 -16.31 -13.19
C GLU A 56 -17.38 -16.10 -13.79
N THR A 57 -18.07 -15.04 -13.38
CA THR A 57 -19.47 -14.80 -13.78
C THR A 57 -19.58 -14.23 -15.19
N ARG A 58 -18.46 -13.75 -15.75
CA ARG A 58 -18.39 -13.03 -17.03
C ARG A 58 -19.30 -11.79 -17.08
N GLU A 59 -19.79 -11.33 -15.94
CA GLU A 59 -20.64 -10.15 -15.82
C GLU A 59 -19.83 -8.89 -16.12
N ILE A 60 -20.41 -7.97 -16.91
CA ILE A 60 -19.79 -6.68 -17.21
C ILE A 60 -20.07 -5.69 -16.09
N PHE A 61 -19.05 -4.92 -15.71
CA PHE A 61 -19.18 -3.81 -14.77
C PHE A 61 -18.46 -2.56 -15.28
N ASP A 62 -19.04 -1.40 -14.96
CA ASP A 62 -18.48 -0.07 -15.15
C ASP A 62 -17.59 0.27 -13.96
N VAL A 63 -16.36 0.68 -14.21
CA VAL A 63 -15.41 1.22 -13.22
C VAL A 63 -15.19 2.68 -13.49
N ARG A 64 -15.22 3.49 -12.44
CA ARG A 64 -14.81 4.90 -12.47
C ARG A 64 -13.82 5.19 -11.36
N MET A 65 -12.82 6.00 -11.65
CA MET A 65 -12.03 6.65 -10.61
C MET A 65 -12.93 7.60 -9.82
N ASN A 66 -12.82 7.56 -8.50
CA ASN A 66 -13.67 8.27 -7.54
C ASN A 66 -12.80 8.89 -6.45
N GLY A 67 -11.82 9.69 -6.87
CA GLY A 67 -10.82 10.32 -6.03
C GLY A 67 -9.49 9.58 -6.06
N VAL A 68 -8.40 10.35 -5.98
CA VAL A 68 -7.04 9.85 -5.86
C VAL A 68 -6.36 10.66 -4.77
N ASN A 69 -5.72 9.97 -3.83
CA ASN A 69 -4.91 10.57 -2.78
C ASN A 69 -3.51 9.95 -2.81
N GLY A 70 -2.51 10.70 -2.36
CA GLY A 70 -1.15 10.22 -2.20
C GLY A 70 -0.65 10.52 -0.79
N LEU A 71 0.13 9.59 -0.24
CA LEU A 71 0.96 9.80 0.94
C LEU A 71 2.41 9.65 0.50
N CYS A 72 3.25 10.67 0.75
CA CYS A 72 4.54 10.79 0.11
C CYS A 72 5.68 11.01 1.10
N GLU A 73 6.79 10.32 0.86
CA GLU A 73 8.03 10.37 1.64
C GLU A 73 9.22 10.50 0.69
N ALA A 74 10.35 11.03 1.17
CA ALA A 74 11.57 11.06 0.37
C ALA A 74 12.05 9.61 0.09
N ALA A 75 12.33 9.29 -1.17
CA ALA A 75 12.83 7.96 -1.52
C ALA A 75 14.32 7.82 -1.22
N ASP A 76 14.72 6.66 -0.70
CA ASP A 76 16.13 6.29 -0.57
C ASP A 76 16.78 6.24 -1.96
N GLY A 77 17.69 7.18 -2.23
CA GLY A 77 18.32 7.32 -3.56
C GLY A 77 17.76 8.44 -4.45
N GLY A 78 16.84 9.25 -3.93
CA GLY A 78 16.33 10.45 -4.59
C GLY A 78 14.92 10.29 -5.18
N GLY A 79 14.22 11.41 -5.35
CA GLY A 79 12.81 11.44 -5.74
C GLY A 79 11.85 11.25 -4.56
N THR A 80 10.60 10.94 -4.87
CA THR A 80 9.51 10.78 -3.89
C THR A 80 8.90 9.41 -4.00
N GLU A 81 8.89 8.65 -2.89
CA GLU A 81 8.07 7.43 -2.78
C GLU A 81 6.62 7.86 -2.51
N MET A 82 5.72 7.48 -3.39
CA MET A 82 4.29 7.76 -3.29
C MET A 82 3.53 6.47 -2.99
N THR A 83 2.82 6.43 -1.86
CA THR A 83 1.72 5.49 -1.64
C THR A 83 0.44 6.12 -2.17
N VAL A 84 -0.03 5.63 -3.32
CA VAL A 84 -1.20 6.19 -4.00
C VAL A 84 -2.43 5.34 -3.71
N SER A 85 -3.48 5.98 -3.20
CA SER A 85 -4.79 5.39 -2.93
C SER A 85 -5.79 5.89 -3.97
N VAL A 86 -6.22 5.01 -4.86
CA VAL A 86 -7.22 5.28 -5.90
C VAL A 86 -8.57 4.80 -5.42
N GLY A 87 -9.46 5.74 -5.12
CA GLY A 87 -10.87 5.45 -4.88
C GLY A 87 -11.53 5.00 -6.17
N LEU A 88 -12.31 3.93 -6.12
CA LEU A 88 -13.00 3.39 -7.28
C LEU A 88 -14.50 3.30 -7.02
N LYS A 89 -15.29 3.46 -8.08
CA LYS A 89 -16.72 3.17 -8.10
C LYS A 89 -16.98 2.11 -9.13
N LEU A 90 -17.37 0.93 -8.67
CA LEU A 90 -17.73 -0.21 -9.48
C LEU A 90 -19.25 -0.34 -9.54
N LYS A 91 -19.81 -0.43 -10.74
CA LYS A 91 -21.25 -0.61 -10.98
C LYS A 91 -21.49 -1.76 -11.95
N ARG A 92 -22.18 -2.79 -11.49
CA ARG A 92 -22.66 -3.88 -12.34
C ARG A 92 -23.61 -3.38 -13.42
N ALA A 93 -23.37 -3.80 -14.66
CA ALA A 93 -24.22 -3.47 -15.80
C ALA A 93 -25.50 -4.32 -15.83
N ALA A 94 -25.42 -5.58 -15.37
CA ALA A 94 -26.55 -6.49 -15.39
C ALA A 94 -27.69 -6.05 -14.45
N GLU A 95 -28.89 -6.51 -14.80
CA GLU A 95 -30.11 -6.37 -14.01
C GLU A 95 -30.65 -7.77 -13.72
N GLY A 96 -31.15 -8.03 -12.50
CA GLY A 96 -31.67 -9.34 -12.10
C GLY A 96 -30.93 -9.96 -10.91
N ASP A 97 -30.81 -11.29 -10.88
CA ASP A 97 -30.16 -12.01 -9.78
C ASP A 97 -28.63 -11.83 -9.86
N LEU A 98 -28.13 -10.95 -9.00
CA LEU A 98 -26.71 -10.62 -8.91
C LEU A 98 -26.01 -11.64 -8.01
N VAL A 99 -25.42 -12.67 -8.60
CA VAL A 99 -24.59 -13.64 -7.86
C VAL A 99 -23.31 -12.98 -7.35
N ALA A 100 -22.73 -13.51 -6.28
CA ALA A 100 -21.41 -13.06 -5.82
C ALA A 100 -20.35 -13.28 -6.92
N GLY A 101 -19.35 -12.42 -6.98
CA GLY A 101 -18.31 -12.52 -8.02
C GLY A 101 -17.09 -11.68 -7.72
N VAL A 102 -15.97 -12.07 -8.32
CA VAL A 102 -14.69 -11.39 -8.22
C VAL A 102 -14.51 -10.46 -9.43
N ALA A 103 -14.17 -9.21 -9.15
CA ALA A 103 -13.88 -8.18 -10.12
C ALA A 103 -12.38 -7.85 -10.08
N GLN A 104 -11.71 -8.00 -11.21
CA GLN A 104 -10.37 -7.49 -11.43
C GLN A 104 -10.45 -6.12 -12.10
N VAL A 105 -9.81 -5.13 -11.49
CA VAL A 105 -9.66 -3.79 -12.00
C VAL A 105 -8.24 -3.60 -12.50
N ASP A 106 -8.10 -3.45 -13.81
CA ASP A 106 -6.83 -3.15 -14.45
C ASP A 106 -6.63 -1.64 -14.57
N MET A 107 -5.51 -1.16 -14.06
CA MET A 107 -5.08 0.23 -14.12
C MET A 107 -3.63 0.28 -14.62
N ILE A 108 -3.20 1.47 -14.99
CA ILE A 108 -1.82 1.77 -15.35
C ILE A 108 -1.42 3.09 -14.70
N GLY A 109 -0.25 3.08 -14.06
CA GLY A 109 0.46 4.29 -13.66
C GLY A 109 1.55 4.57 -14.68
N ILE A 110 1.62 5.80 -15.18
CA ILE A 110 2.60 6.24 -16.17
C ILE A 110 3.34 7.41 -15.54
N VAL A 111 4.65 7.29 -15.38
CA VAL A 111 5.48 8.42 -14.95
C VAL A 111 5.92 9.15 -16.20
N VAL A 112 5.68 10.45 -16.23
CA VAL A 112 6.10 11.33 -17.33
C VAL A 112 7.01 12.43 -16.81
N ASP A 113 7.99 12.81 -17.63
CA ASP A 113 8.89 13.93 -17.33
C ASP A 113 8.24 15.29 -17.66
N ALA A 114 9.00 16.36 -17.41
CA ALA A 114 8.58 17.74 -17.68
C ALA A 114 8.25 18.02 -19.17
N ASP A 115 8.84 17.25 -20.08
CA ASP A 115 8.62 17.34 -21.53
C ASP A 115 7.49 16.42 -22.02
N ASN A 116 6.79 15.74 -21.11
CA ASN A 116 5.74 14.74 -21.36
C ASN A 116 6.23 13.46 -22.05
N ASN A 117 7.50 13.12 -21.94
CA ASN A 117 7.97 11.80 -22.34
C ASN A 117 7.65 10.77 -21.26
N VAL A 118 7.26 9.56 -21.68
CA VAL A 118 7.05 8.44 -20.77
C VAL A 118 8.41 7.91 -20.30
N VAL A 119 8.64 7.95 -19.00
CA VAL A 119 9.88 7.43 -18.38
C VAL A 119 9.66 6.07 -17.70
N GLU A 120 8.45 5.83 -17.17
CA GLU A 120 8.08 4.55 -16.58
C GLU A 120 6.61 4.24 -16.84
N THR A 121 6.29 2.96 -16.99
CA THR A 121 4.92 2.46 -17.07
C THR A 121 4.77 1.27 -16.14
N LYS A 122 3.79 1.36 -15.23
CA LYS A 122 3.53 0.37 -14.19
C LYS A 122 2.09 -0.13 -14.28
N PRO A 123 1.87 -1.35 -14.79
CA PRO A 123 0.57 -2.01 -14.72
C PRO A 123 0.18 -2.27 -13.26
N ILE A 124 -1.07 -1.99 -12.92
CA ILE A 124 -1.62 -2.16 -11.58
C ILE A 124 -2.87 -3.04 -11.69
N LYS A 125 -2.86 -4.17 -10.99
CA LYS A 125 -4.00 -5.07 -10.92
C LYS A 125 -4.58 -5.02 -9.52
N TYR A 126 -5.86 -4.66 -9.42
CA TYR A 126 -6.58 -4.63 -8.16
C TYR A 126 -7.74 -5.61 -8.18
N VAL A 127 -7.79 -6.52 -7.21
CA VAL A 127 -8.84 -7.54 -7.12
C VAL A 127 -9.80 -7.20 -5.98
N THR A 128 -11.09 -7.30 -6.25
CA THR A 128 -12.12 -7.03 -5.26
C THR A 128 -13.35 -7.90 -5.48
N GLY A 129 -14.24 -7.97 -4.49
CA GLY A 129 -15.40 -8.85 -4.52
C GLY A 129 -16.71 -8.08 -4.46
N PHE A 130 -17.67 -8.48 -5.27
CA PHE A 130 -19.07 -8.12 -5.12
C PHE A 130 -19.82 -9.21 -4.35
N ARG A 131 -20.57 -8.81 -3.33
CA ARG A 131 -21.48 -9.70 -2.60
C ARG A 131 -22.72 -10.03 -3.44
N LYS A 132 -23.42 -11.11 -3.11
CA LYS A 132 -24.73 -11.41 -3.71
C LYS A 132 -25.69 -10.22 -3.51
N GLY A 133 -26.38 -9.82 -4.58
CA GLY A 133 -27.30 -8.68 -4.60
C GLY A 133 -26.61 -7.30 -4.67
N GLN A 134 -25.29 -7.23 -4.58
CA GLN A 134 -24.57 -5.95 -4.55
C GLN A 134 -24.38 -5.39 -5.96
N ARG A 135 -25.11 -4.31 -6.29
CA ARG A 135 -24.97 -3.63 -7.59
C ARG A 135 -23.84 -2.60 -7.64
N LEU A 136 -23.54 -1.97 -6.51
CA LEU A 136 -22.53 -0.91 -6.38
C LEU A 136 -21.48 -1.30 -5.34
N HIS A 137 -20.22 -1.03 -5.65
CA HIS A 137 -19.08 -1.29 -4.78
C HIS A 137 -18.09 -0.13 -4.84
N TYR A 138 -17.55 0.29 -3.69
CA TYR A 138 -16.66 1.46 -3.58
C TYR A 138 -15.33 1.07 -2.92
N PRO A 139 -14.47 0.31 -3.62
CA PRO A 139 -13.17 -0.06 -3.08
C PRO A 139 -12.15 1.07 -3.20
N VAL A 140 -11.04 0.91 -2.47
CA VAL A 140 -9.82 1.71 -2.61
C VAL A 140 -8.69 0.77 -3.02
N ALA A 141 -7.98 1.10 -4.09
CA ALA A 141 -6.81 0.39 -4.56
C ALA A 141 -5.55 1.16 -4.15
N GLU A 142 -4.62 0.50 -3.47
CA GLU A 142 -3.38 1.11 -2.98
C GLU A 142 -2.16 0.50 -3.67
N TYR A 143 -1.24 1.34 -4.12
CA TYR A 143 0.04 0.90 -4.69
C TYR A 143 1.14 1.91 -4.40
N LYS A 144 2.39 1.43 -4.41
CA LYS A 144 3.58 2.26 -4.25
C LYS A 144 4.25 2.55 -5.58
N ILE A 145 4.75 3.75 -5.77
CA ILE A 145 5.56 4.15 -6.92
C ILE A 145 6.57 5.23 -6.54
N THR A 146 7.76 5.20 -7.10
CA THR A 146 8.76 6.25 -6.92
C THR A 146 8.73 7.17 -8.12
N VAL A 147 8.65 8.47 -7.87
CA VAL A 147 8.61 9.50 -8.91
C VAL A 147 9.80 10.43 -8.71
N ALA A 148 10.65 10.54 -9.73
CA ALA A 148 11.80 11.43 -9.70
C ALA A 148 11.36 12.91 -9.63
N GLU A 149 12.25 13.77 -9.14
CA GLU A 149 11.99 15.21 -9.08
C GLU A 149 11.68 15.78 -10.48
N GLY A 150 10.66 16.64 -10.57
CA GLY A 150 10.19 17.22 -11.83
C GLY A 150 9.29 16.32 -12.67
N ASN A 151 9.16 15.02 -12.33
CA ASN A 151 8.24 14.11 -12.99
C ASN A 151 6.86 14.14 -12.32
N ARG A 152 5.85 13.63 -13.05
CA ARG A 152 4.48 13.49 -12.55
C ARG A 152 3.89 12.12 -12.87
N LEU A 153 2.86 11.75 -12.12
CA LEU A 153 2.15 10.49 -12.28
C LEU A 153 0.85 10.70 -13.07
N VAL A 154 0.65 9.91 -14.10
CA VAL A 154 -0.60 9.82 -14.87
C VAL A 154 -1.23 8.47 -14.63
N LEU A 155 -2.50 8.45 -14.23
CA LEU A 155 -3.27 7.24 -14.00
C LEU A 155 -4.30 7.01 -15.09
N SER A 156 -4.48 5.77 -15.50
CA SER A 156 -5.56 5.39 -16.41
C SER A 156 -6.11 4.02 -16.07
N LEU A 157 -7.42 3.86 -16.17
CA LEU A 157 -8.08 2.55 -16.20
C LEU A 157 -7.83 1.90 -17.56
N LEU A 158 -7.68 0.59 -17.56
CA LEU A 158 -7.50 -0.20 -18.77
C LEU A 158 -8.76 -1.05 -19.00
N PRO A 159 -9.49 -0.87 -20.12
CA PRO A 159 -10.63 -1.72 -20.42
C PRO A 159 -10.20 -3.17 -20.66
N SER A 160 -10.96 -4.13 -20.13
CA SER A 160 -10.66 -5.57 -20.21
C SER A 160 -11.84 -6.40 -20.72
N LEU A 161 -12.54 -5.89 -21.74
CA LEU A 161 -13.70 -6.59 -22.34
C LEU A 161 -13.34 -7.69 -23.35
N TYR A 162 -12.05 -7.86 -23.66
CA TYR A 162 -11.55 -8.77 -24.70
C TYR A 162 -11.55 -10.23 -24.23
#